data_AF-A0A0L8LEB8-F1
#
_entry.id   AF-A0A0L8LEB8-F1
#
_cell.length_a   1.000
_cell.length_b   1.000
_cell.length_c   1.000
_cell.angle_alpha   90.00
_cell.angle_beta   90.00
_cell.angle_gamma   90.00
#
_symmetry.space_group_name_H-M   'P 1'
#
loop_
_entity.id
_entity.type
_entity.pdbx_description
1 polymer ?
#
loop_
_entity_poly.entity_id
_entity_poly.type
_entity_poly.pdbx_seq_one_letter_code
_entity_poly.pdbx_strand_id
1 'polypeptide(L)'
;MNLTFTTATKEQAKARIALAGPTGSGKTYTALVTAAGLGERVALIDTEHGSAAKYADEFAFDTLPLTTFQPTTLVDALAVAAHEGYDVMIVDSLSHFWSGTGGMLEQVDNAAKRLGAGGSFAGWKEARPQERAMIDALLAYPGHLIVTMRTKTEYVVEADERGRKVPRKIGLKPEQREGIEYEFDIVGDLDHENTLVISKSRAKPLSGTVLHRPGPEFAEAVLDWLEAGKPALSVSDYVTAATAPGASHEELRDLYEEARRHNLLGAAVLDDAGETHTLGQLIVRHGTAAARNRVAEDIESGAGTRRENGTERKEKSA
;
A
#
# COMPACT_ATOMS: atom_id res chain seq x y z
N MET A 1 -2.39 14.50 24.47
CA MET A 1 -2.57 14.66 23.01
C MET A 1 -3.46 15.88 22.79
N ASN A 2 -2.96 16.91 22.13
CA ASN A 2 -3.81 17.98 21.63
C ASN A 2 -4.36 17.53 20.28
N LEU A 3 -5.68 17.49 20.14
CA LEU A 3 -6.36 17.20 18.89
C LEU A 3 -6.61 18.53 18.18
N THR A 4 -6.09 18.71 16.97
CA THR A 4 -6.24 19.95 16.20
C THR A 4 -6.73 19.61 14.79
N PHE A 5 -7.78 20.30 14.34
CA PHE A 5 -8.27 20.20 12.96
C PHE A 5 -7.45 21.10 12.04
N THR A 6 -7.15 20.61 10.84
CA THR A 6 -6.45 21.37 9.79
C THR A 6 -7.31 21.41 8.54
N THR A 7 -7.11 22.42 7.69
CA THR A 7 -7.78 22.49 6.39
C THR A 7 -7.26 21.36 5.51
N ALA A 8 -8.16 20.53 4.98
CA ALA A 8 -7.78 19.45 4.10
C ALA A 8 -7.32 20.01 2.74
N THR A 9 -6.19 19.49 2.25
CA THR A 9 -5.69 19.73 0.89
C THR A 9 -5.67 18.42 0.12
N LYS A 10 -5.97 18.47 -1.19
CA LYS A 10 -5.78 17.32 -2.06
C LYS A 10 -4.30 17.20 -2.38
N GLU A 11 -3.71 16.06 -2.06
CA GLU A 11 -2.35 15.72 -2.39
C GLU A 11 -2.33 14.61 -3.44
N GLN A 12 -1.18 14.46 -4.09
CA GLN A 12 -0.95 13.33 -4.97
C GLN A 12 -1.03 12.03 -4.17
N ALA A 13 -1.66 11.01 -4.74
CA ALA A 13 -1.89 9.74 -4.06
C ALA A 13 -1.47 8.56 -4.94
N LYS A 14 -1.43 7.37 -4.33
CA LYS A 14 -1.16 6.12 -5.05
C LYS A 14 -2.44 5.32 -5.24
N ALA A 15 -2.52 4.60 -6.36
CA ALA A 15 -3.71 3.85 -6.72
C ALA A 15 -3.94 2.69 -5.74
N ARG A 16 -5.20 2.47 -5.35
CA ARG A 16 -5.67 1.25 -4.66
C ARG A 16 -6.84 0.69 -5.44
N ILE A 17 -6.53 -0.20 -6.39
CA ILE A 17 -7.49 -0.76 -7.34
C ILE A 17 -7.77 -2.23 -7.01
N ALA A 18 -9.04 -2.60 -7.01
CA ALA A 18 -9.49 -3.99 -6.96
C ALA A 18 -10.25 -4.36 -8.23
N LEU A 19 -9.81 -5.40 -8.93
CA LEU A 19 -10.45 -5.94 -10.12
C LEU A 19 -11.05 -7.32 -9.82
N ALA A 20 -12.37 -7.39 -9.71
CA ALA A 20 -13.09 -8.63 -9.44
C ALA A 20 -13.69 -9.20 -10.73
N GLY A 21 -13.80 -10.52 -10.84
CA GLY A 21 -14.48 -11.14 -11.97
C GLY A 21 -14.30 -12.64 -12.06
N PRO A 22 -15.15 -13.33 -12.84
CA PRO A 22 -15.09 -14.77 -13.01
C PRO A 22 -13.82 -15.19 -13.75
N THR A 23 -13.54 -16.49 -13.80
CA THR A 23 -12.45 -17.00 -14.65
C THR A 23 -12.64 -16.59 -16.11
N GLY A 24 -11.55 -16.22 -16.79
CA GLY A 24 -11.59 -15.78 -18.19
C GLY A 24 -12.12 -14.36 -18.44
N SER A 25 -12.43 -13.59 -17.39
CA SER A 25 -12.92 -12.20 -17.54
C SER A 25 -11.85 -11.17 -17.89
N GLY A 26 -10.58 -11.56 -18.04
CA GLY A 26 -9.49 -10.66 -18.44
C GLY A 26 -8.86 -9.86 -17.30
N LYS A 27 -8.97 -10.31 -16.03
CA LYS A 27 -8.42 -9.63 -14.85
C LYS A 27 -6.91 -9.36 -14.95
N THR A 28 -6.12 -10.40 -15.22
CA THR A 28 -4.65 -10.30 -15.33
C THR A 28 -4.23 -9.31 -16.42
N TYR A 29 -4.82 -9.43 -17.62
CA TYR A 29 -4.55 -8.52 -18.72
C TYR A 29 -4.92 -7.08 -18.37
N THR A 30 -6.11 -6.87 -17.80
CA THR A 30 -6.58 -5.54 -17.37
C THR A 30 -5.66 -4.96 -16.28
N ALA A 31 -5.19 -5.78 -15.34
CA ALA A 31 -4.25 -5.35 -14.32
C ALA A 31 -2.89 -4.94 -14.93
N LEU A 32 -2.36 -5.72 -15.89
CA LEU A 32 -1.09 -5.44 -16.56
C LEU A 32 -1.16 -4.19 -17.43
N VAL A 33 -2.19 -4.03 -18.28
CA VAL A 33 -2.34 -2.82 -19.10
C VAL A 33 -2.56 -1.57 -18.24
N THR A 34 -3.28 -1.71 -17.12
CA THR A 34 -3.44 -0.61 -16.17
C THR A 34 -2.10 -0.28 -15.50
N ALA A 35 -1.35 -1.28 -15.05
CA ALA A 35 -0.07 -1.10 -14.40
C ALA A 35 0.96 -0.43 -15.30
N ALA A 36 1.03 -0.83 -16.57
CA ALA A 36 1.93 -0.24 -17.55
C ALA A 36 1.66 1.26 -17.80
N GLY A 37 0.43 1.72 -17.59
CA GLY A 37 0.09 3.15 -17.65
C GLY A 37 0.24 3.90 -16.32
N LEU A 38 0.46 3.19 -15.21
CA LEU A 38 0.62 3.80 -13.87
C LEU A 38 2.09 3.95 -13.44
N GLY A 39 3.01 3.18 -14.02
CA GLY A 39 4.44 3.24 -13.67
C GLY A 39 5.32 2.38 -14.56
N GLU A 40 6.63 2.54 -14.44
CA GLU A 40 7.62 1.88 -15.30
C GLU A 40 8.04 0.52 -14.74
N ARG A 41 8.20 0.43 -13.42
CA ARG A 41 8.63 -0.80 -12.74
C ARG A 41 7.45 -1.53 -12.13
N VAL A 42 6.98 -2.56 -12.84
CA VAL A 42 5.84 -3.38 -12.43
C VAL A 42 6.33 -4.71 -11.85
N ALA A 43 5.85 -5.06 -10.66
CA ALA A 43 5.99 -6.38 -10.07
C ALA A 43 4.62 -7.06 -9.93
N LEU A 44 4.57 -8.38 -10.17
CA LEU A 44 3.36 -9.19 -10.07
C LEU A 44 3.58 -10.42 -9.19
N ILE A 45 2.83 -10.52 -8.10
CA ILE A 45 2.72 -11.75 -7.30
C ILE A 45 1.70 -12.67 -7.97
N ASP A 46 2.18 -13.78 -8.53
CA ASP A 46 1.38 -14.74 -9.30
C ASP A 46 0.97 -15.91 -8.39
N THR A 47 -0.31 -16.00 -8.09
CA THR A 47 -0.90 -17.11 -7.32
C THR A 47 -1.58 -18.15 -8.24
N GLU A 48 -1.47 -17.98 -9.55
CA GLU A 48 -2.17 -18.68 -10.61
C GLU A 48 -1.21 -19.59 -11.40
N HIS A 49 -0.22 -20.15 -10.70
CA HIS A 49 0.78 -21.08 -11.23
C HIS A 49 1.59 -20.54 -12.41
N GLY A 50 1.95 -19.26 -12.39
CA GLY A 50 2.80 -18.65 -13.43
C GLY A 50 2.02 -18.29 -14.70
N SER A 51 0.70 -18.18 -14.62
CA SER A 51 -0.13 -17.85 -15.78
C SER A 51 0.13 -16.43 -16.31
N ALA A 52 0.56 -15.49 -15.46
CA ALA A 52 0.86 -14.13 -15.86
C ALA A 52 2.05 -14.04 -16.81
N ALA A 53 3.04 -14.93 -16.67
CA ALA A 53 4.24 -14.97 -17.52
C ALA A 53 3.93 -15.15 -19.02
N LYS A 54 2.71 -15.59 -19.37
CA LYS A 54 2.23 -15.68 -20.76
C LYS A 54 2.05 -14.33 -21.44
N TYR A 55 2.06 -13.23 -20.69
CA TYR A 55 1.94 -11.86 -21.21
C TYR A 55 3.29 -11.12 -21.25
N ALA A 56 4.40 -11.82 -20.99
CA ALA A 56 5.74 -11.20 -20.93
C ALA A 56 6.28 -10.74 -22.31
N ASP A 57 5.64 -11.15 -23.41
CA ASP A 57 5.88 -10.64 -24.76
C ASP A 57 5.11 -9.35 -25.05
N GLU A 58 4.08 -9.04 -24.26
CA GLU A 58 3.24 -7.84 -24.41
C GLU A 58 3.56 -6.75 -23.37
N PHE A 59 3.96 -7.14 -22.15
CA PHE A 59 4.22 -6.22 -21.04
C PHE A 59 5.56 -6.48 -20.37
N ALA A 60 6.23 -5.41 -19.94
CA ALA A 60 7.43 -5.49 -19.10
C ALA A 60 7.03 -5.50 -17.62
N PHE A 61 7.31 -6.61 -16.93
CA PHE A 61 7.08 -6.77 -15.49
C PHE A 61 7.92 -7.92 -14.93
N ASP A 62 8.24 -7.83 -13.64
CA ASP A 62 8.85 -8.92 -12.88
C ASP A 62 7.77 -9.74 -12.17
N THR A 63 8.00 -11.03 -11.95
CA THR A 63 7.01 -11.92 -11.33
C THR A 63 7.56 -12.74 -10.17
N LEU A 64 6.74 -12.89 -9.13
CA LEU A 64 6.98 -13.76 -7.99
C LEU A 64 5.88 -14.84 -7.94
N PRO A 65 6.14 -16.08 -8.40
CA PRO A 65 5.18 -17.17 -8.33
C PRO A 65 5.08 -17.72 -6.89
N LEU A 66 3.86 -17.84 -6.38
CA LEU A 66 3.57 -18.45 -5.08
C LEU A 66 2.73 -19.71 -5.23
N THR A 67 3.03 -20.71 -4.40
CA THR A 67 2.27 -21.98 -4.31
C THR A 67 1.57 -22.17 -2.97
N THR A 68 1.90 -21.33 -1.99
CA THR A 68 1.27 -21.26 -0.67
C THR A 68 0.96 -19.81 -0.35
N PHE A 69 -0.17 -19.56 0.29
CA PHE A 69 -0.76 -18.23 0.38
C PHE A 69 -0.92 -17.76 1.82
N GLN A 70 0.12 -17.98 2.64
CA GLN A 70 0.15 -17.48 4.01
C GLN A 70 0.09 -15.95 4.01
N PRO A 71 -0.73 -15.31 4.86
CA PRO A 71 -0.84 -13.86 4.92
C PRO A 71 0.50 -13.16 5.16
N THR A 72 1.38 -13.77 5.97
CA THR A 72 2.73 -13.25 6.26
C THR A 72 3.61 -13.22 5.02
N THR A 73 3.49 -14.21 4.13
CA THR A 73 4.25 -14.23 2.86
C THR A 73 3.89 -13.04 1.97
N LEU A 74 2.63 -12.60 1.96
CA LEU A 74 2.25 -11.40 1.21
C LEU A 74 2.87 -10.14 1.81
N VAL A 75 2.90 -10.02 3.14
CA VAL A 75 3.56 -8.90 3.83
C VAL A 75 5.05 -8.84 3.45
N ASP A 76 5.74 -9.98 3.51
CA ASP A 76 7.16 -10.06 3.17
C ASP A 76 7.41 -9.72 1.69
N ALA A 77 6.59 -10.23 0.77
CA ALA A 77 6.70 -9.95 -0.65
C ALA A 77 6.49 -8.45 -0.97
N LEU A 78 5.51 -7.81 -0.33
CA LEU A 78 5.28 -6.37 -0.46
C LEU A 78 6.45 -5.55 0.07
N ALA A 79 7.06 -5.97 1.17
CA ALA A 79 8.22 -5.31 1.74
C ALA A 79 9.44 -5.41 0.81
N VAL A 80 9.69 -6.58 0.23
CA VAL A 80 10.76 -6.78 -0.78
C VAL A 80 10.51 -5.89 -2.00
N ALA A 81 9.29 -5.87 -2.54
CA ALA A 81 8.97 -5.04 -3.69
C ALA A 81 9.11 -3.53 -3.42
N ALA A 82 8.71 -3.10 -2.23
CA ALA A 82 8.90 -1.72 -1.79
C ALA A 82 10.39 -1.37 -1.69
N HIS A 83 11.20 -2.25 -1.09
CA HIS A 83 12.65 -2.08 -0.98
C HIS A 83 13.33 -2.05 -2.35
N GLU A 84 12.91 -2.91 -3.27
CA GLU A 84 13.43 -2.93 -4.64
C GLU A 84 12.94 -1.75 -5.48
N GLY A 85 11.94 -0.99 -5.02
CA GLY A 85 11.47 0.23 -5.66
C GLY A 85 10.57 0.01 -6.87
N TYR A 86 9.66 -0.98 -6.83
CA TYR A 86 8.65 -1.12 -7.88
C TYR A 86 7.55 -0.06 -7.73
N ASP A 87 7.26 0.63 -8.83
CA ASP A 87 6.23 1.68 -8.90
C ASP A 87 4.83 1.10 -8.76
N VAL A 88 4.61 -0.11 -9.29
CA VAL A 88 3.31 -0.78 -9.31
C VAL A 88 3.44 -2.23 -8.83
N MET A 89 2.61 -2.60 -7.86
CA MET A 89 2.46 -3.97 -7.40
C MET A 89 1.10 -4.53 -7.83
N ILE A 90 1.13 -5.68 -8.49
CA ILE A 90 -0.05 -6.48 -8.83
C ILE A 90 -0.09 -7.73 -7.94
N VAL A 91 -1.21 -7.97 -7.27
CA VAL A 91 -1.49 -9.24 -6.58
C VAL A 91 -2.57 -10.00 -7.35
N ASP A 92 -2.16 -11.01 -8.12
CA ASP A 92 -3.04 -11.80 -8.99
C ASP A 92 -3.05 -13.27 -8.54
N SER A 93 -3.94 -13.69 -7.66
CA SER A 93 -5.10 -13.00 -7.09
C SER A 93 -5.12 -13.01 -5.56
N LEU A 94 -5.69 -11.96 -4.97
CA LEU A 94 -5.89 -11.83 -3.53
C LEU A 94 -6.82 -12.92 -2.96
N SER A 95 -7.67 -13.52 -3.81
CA SER A 95 -8.55 -14.63 -3.42
C SER A 95 -7.79 -15.86 -2.92
N HIS A 96 -6.58 -16.13 -3.43
CA HIS A 96 -5.79 -17.28 -2.96
C HIS A 96 -5.32 -17.13 -1.51
N PHE A 97 -5.03 -15.90 -1.07
CA PHE A 97 -4.73 -15.62 0.34
C PHE A 97 -5.93 -15.80 1.28
N TRP A 98 -7.14 -15.88 0.73
CA TRP A 98 -8.35 -16.23 1.50
C TRP A 98 -8.56 -17.74 1.60
N SER A 99 -8.74 -18.40 0.46
CA SER A 99 -9.23 -19.79 0.37
C SER A 99 -8.22 -20.80 -0.19
N GLY A 100 -7.06 -20.35 -0.65
CA GLY A 100 -6.00 -21.23 -1.14
C GLY A 100 -5.22 -21.90 -0.01
N THR A 101 -4.34 -22.84 -0.37
CA THR A 101 -3.47 -23.55 0.57
C THR A 101 -2.62 -22.60 1.40
N GLY A 102 -2.70 -22.73 2.73
CA GLY A 102 -2.06 -21.85 3.70
C GLY A 102 -2.77 -20.50 3.90
N GLY A 103 -3.84 -20.21 3.18
CA GLY A 103 -4.63 -18.98 3.26
C GLY A 103 -5.45 -18.85 4.54
N MET A 104 -6.15 -17.73 4.67
CA MET A 104 -6.88 -17.33 5.89
C MET A 104 -7.82 -18.41 6.44
N LEU A 105 -8.57 -19.10 5.58
CA LEU A 105 -9.51 -20.14 6.03
C LEU A 105 -8.78 -21.33 6.67
N GLU A 106 -7.67 -21.78 6.10
CA GLU A 106 -6.85 -22.84 6.70
C GLU A 106 -6.16 -22.39 7.99
N GLN A 107 -5.72 -21.12 8.07
CA GLN A 107 -5.15 -20.56 9.30
C GLN A 107 -6.17 -20.58 10.44
N VAL A 108 -7.42 -20.19 10.16
CA VAL A 108 -8.53 -20.23 11.13
C VAL A 108 -8.82 -21.66 11.58
N ASP A 109 -8.89 -22.61 10.64
CA ASP A 109 -9.19 -24.01 10.95
C ASP A 109 -8.07 -24.64 11.80
N ASN A 110 -6.81 -24.35 11.47
CA ASN A 110 -5.66 -24.85 12.23
C ASN A 110 -5.60 -24.25 13.65
N ALA A 111 -5.90 -22.95 13.78
CA ALA A 111 -6.01 -22.30 15.09
C ALA A 111 -7.17 -22.89 15.91
N ALA A 112 -8.34 -23.11 15.31
CA ALA A 112 -9.48 -23.71 15.97
C ALA A 112 -9.17 -25.14 16.48
N LYS A 113 -8.50 -25.97 15.67
CA LYS A 113 -8.06 -27.31 16.07
C LYS A 113 -7.06 -27.29 17.22
N ARG A 114 -6.09 -26.37 17.20
CA ARG A 114 -5.06 -26.23 18.25
C ARG A 114 -5.66 -25.80 19.60
N LEU A 115 -6.62 -24.87 19.58
CA LEU A 115 -7.23 -24.33 20.79
C LEU A 115 -8.24 -25.30 21.46
N GLY A 116 -8.72 -26.31 20.72
CA GLY A 116 -9.57 -27.40 21.23
C GLY A 116 -11.00 -27.00 21.59
N ALA A 117 -11.18 -26.04 22.50
CA ALA A 117 -12.46 -25.54 22.98
C ALA A 117 -12.68 -24.08 22.51
N GLY A 118 -13.57 -23.88 21.54
CA GLY A 118 -13.94 -22.54 21.05
C GLY A 118 -14.36 -22.46 19.57
N GLY A 119 -14.20 -23.55 18.82
CA GLY A 119 -14.65 -23.66 17.43
C GLY A 119 -14.05 -22.60 16.50
N SER A 120 -14.74 -22.30 15.41
CA SER A 120 -14.29 -21.30 14.42
C SER A 120 -14.12 -19.90 15.02
N PHE A 121 -14.87 -19.53 16.06
CA PHE A 121 -14.75 -18.24 16.72
C PHE A 121 -13.37 -18.03 17.37
N ALA A 122 -12.88 -19.04 18.10
CA ALA A 122 -11.54 -18.99 18.70
C ALA A 122 -10.44 -18.99 17.63
N GLY A 123 -10.62 -19.74 16.54
CA GLY A 123 -9.71 -19.72 15.39
C GLY A 123 -9.62 -18.33 14.75
N TRP A 124 -10.76 -17.67 14.54
CA TRP A 124 -10.78 -16.29 14.05
C TRP A 124 -10.08 -15.33 15.01
N LYS A 125 -10.32 -15.44 16.32
CA LYS A 125 -9.65 -14.57 17.31
C LYS A 125 -8.12 -14.61 17.17
N GLU A 126 -7.56 -15.77 16.85
CA GLU A 126 -6.12 -15.95 16.67
C GLU A 126 -5.63 -15.55 15.27
N ALA A 127 -6.41 -15.79 14.21
CA ALA A 127 -6.00 -15.50 12.83
C ALA A 127 -6.23 -14.03 12.40
N ARG A 128 -7.19 -13.32 13.00
CA ARG A 128 -7.53 -11.92 12.66
C ARG A 128 -6.34 -10.95 12.68
N PRO A 129 -5.39 -11.01 13.62
CA PRO A 129 -4.19 -10.18 13.57
C PRO A 129 -3.37 -10.35 12.29
N GLN A 130 -3.26 -11.56 11.76
CA GLN A 130 -2.52 -11.82 10.51
C GLN A 130 -3.25 -11.25 9.30
N GLU A 131 -4.58 -11.38 9.26
CA GLU A 131 -5.40 -10.76 8.21
C GLU A 131 -5.24 -9.24 8.20
N ARG A 132 -5.33 -8.60 9.38
CA ARG A 132 -5.17 -7.15 9.51
C ARG A 132 -3.79 -6.70 9.04
N ALA A 133 -2.73 -7.35 9.50
CA ALA A 133 -1.37 -7.04 9.06
C ALA A 133 -1.20 -7.16 7.54
N MET A 134 -1.82 -8.17 6.91
CA MET A 134 -1.80 -8.35 5.46
C MET A 134 -2.54 -7.22 4.72
N ILE A 135 -3.75 -6.84 5.17
CA ILE A 135 -4.51 -5.74 4.56
C ILE A 135 -3.79 -4.40 4.78
N ASP A 136 -3.28 -4.16 5.99
CA ASP A 136 -2.54 -2.94 6.31
C ASP A 136 -1.29 -2.82 5.42
N ALA A 137 -0.55 -3.92 5.21
CA ALA A 137 0.61 -3.93 4.32
C ALA A 137 0.26 -3.64 2.85
N LEU A 138 -0.84 -4.21 2.34
CA LEU A 138 -1.35 -3.90 1.00
C LEU A 138 -1.64 -2.40 0.86
N LEU A 139 -2.45 -1.85 1.76
CA LEU A 139 -2.86 -0.45 1.68
C LEU A 139 -1.70 0.52 1.91
N ALA A 140 -0.69 0.12 2.67
CA ALA A 140 0.52 0.89 2.95
C ALA A 140 1.61 0.81 1.87
N TYR A 141 1.44 -0.01 0.83
CA TYR A 141 2.46 -0.16 -0.22
C TYR A 141 2.83 1.20 -0.84
N PRO A 142 4.11 1.61 -0.90
CA PRO A 142 4.48 2.98 -1.29
C PRO A 142 4.23 3.29 -2.78
N GLY A 143 4.07 2.28 -3.63
CA GLY A 143 3.69 2.42 -5.03
C GLY A 143 2.19 2.28 -5.27
N HIS A 144 1.78 2.20 -6.54
CA HIS A 144 0.43 1.86 -6.94
C HIS A 144 0.16 0.37 -6.65
N LEU A 145 -1.06 0.05 -6.21
CA LEU A 145 -1.48 -1.32 -5.93
C LEU A 145 -2.70 -1.67 -6.78
N ILE A 146 -2.61 -2.81 -7.46
CA ILE A 146 -3.74 -3.47 -8.12
C ILE A 146 -3.87 -4.86 -7.55
N VAL A 147 -5.05 -5.22 -7.05
CA VAL A 147 -5.36 -6.60 -6.67
C VAL A 147 -6.41 -7.15 -7.62
N THR A 148 -6.31 -8.43 -7.95
CA THR A 148 -7.39 -9.14 -8.62
C THR A 148 -8.11 -10.05 -7.63
N MET A 149 -9.40 -10.27 -7.84
CA MET A 149 -10.20 -11.20 -7.06
C MET A 149 -11.05 -12.08 -7.98
N ARG A 150 -11.11 -13.36 -7.64
CA ARG A 150 -12.06 -14.28 -8.25
C ARG A 150 -13.44 -14.00 -7.69
N THR A 151 -14.48 -14.19 -8.51
CA THR A 151 -15.86 -14.14 -8.03
C THR A 151 -16.50 -15.52 -8.07
N LYS A 152 -17.35 -15.80 -7.09
CA LYS A 152 -18.26 -16.96 -7.16
C LYS A 152 -19.17 -16.79 -8.35
N THR A 153 -19.42 -17.86 -9.09
CA THR A 153 -20.19 -17.77 -10.33
C THR A 153 -21.47 -18.58 -10.25
N GLU A 154 -22.57 -18.00 -10.70
CA GLU A 154 -23.83 -18.70 -10.91
C GLU A 154 -24.20 -18.69 -12.40
N TYR A 155 -24.89 -19.74 -12.84
CA TYR A 155 -25.48 -19.80 -14.18
C TYR A 155 -26.90 -19.25 -14.10
N VAL A 156 -27.14 -18.13 -14.76
CA VAL A 156 -28.49 -17.59 -14.97
C VAL A 156 -28.90 -17.81 -16.41
N VAL A 157 -30.20 -18.01 -16.64
CA VAL A 157 -30.74 -18.15 -17.99
C VAL A 157 -31.34 -16.80 -18.40
N GLU A 158 -30.65 -16.10 -19.29
CA GLU A 158 -31.10 -14.81 -19.85
C GLU A 158 -31.66 -15.02 -21.26
N ALA A 159 -32.53 -14.12 -21.71
CA ALA A 159 -33.00 -14.10 -23.09
C ALA A 159 -32.04 -13.24 -23.93
N ASP A 160 -31.55 -13.76 -25.06
CA ASP A 160 -30.77 -12.97 -26.03
C ASP A 160 -31.66 -11.93 -26.75
N GLU A 161 -31.06 -11.09 -27.59
CA GLU A 161 -31.78 -10.08 -28.40
C GLU A 161 -32.87 -10.67 -29.31
N ARG A 162 -32.87 -11.99 -29.50
CA ARG A 162 -33.84 -12.76 -30.30
C ARG A 162 -34.81 -13.57 -29.44
N GLY A 163 -34.83 -13.34 -28.12
CA GLY A 163 -35.70 -14.01 -27.15
C GLY A 163 -35.32 -15.46 -26.82
N ARG A 164 -34.15 -15.94 -27.26
CA ARG A 164 -33.68 -17.30 -26.97
C ARG A 164 -33.04 -17.35 -25.60
N LYS A 165 -33.39 -18.36 -24.81
CA LYS A 165 -32.82 -18.62 -23.48
C LYS A 165 -31.37 -19.12 -23.61
N VAL A 166 -30.41 -18.32 -23.19
CA VAL A 166 -28.98 -18.65 -23.20
C VAL A 166 -28.46 -18.67 -21.75
N PRO A 167 -27.80 -19.75 -21.31
CA PRO A 167 -27.18 -19.78 -19.99
C PRO A 167 -25.97 -18.84 -19.99
N ARG A 168 -26.02 -17.81 -19.15
CA ARG A 168 -24.93 -16.86 -18.90
C ARG A 168 -24.36 -17.09 -17.51
N LYS A 169 -23.04 -17.14 -17.42
CA LYS A 169 -22.33 -17.25 -16.15
C LYS A 169 -22.11 -15.84 -15.61
N ILE A 170 -22.71 -15.52 -14.46
CA ILE A 170 -22.54 -14.22 -13.80
C ILE A 170 -21.64 -14.36 -12.58
N GLY A 171 -20.72 -13.42 -12.40
CA GLY A 171 -19.97 -13.28 -11.16
C GLY A 171 -20.85 -12.62 -10.10
N LEU A 172 -20.90 -13.20 -8.90
CA LEU A 172 -21.75 -12.71 -7.81
C LEU A 172 -20.97 -11.84 -6.82
N LYS A 173 -20.10 -12.49 -6.05
CA LYS A 173 -19.36 -11.87 -4.97
C LYS A 173 -17.89 -12.30 -5.06
N PRO A 174 -16.94 -11.39 -4.75
CA PRO A 174 -15.54 -11.75 -4.59
C PRO A 174 -15.37 -12.92 -3.61
N GLU A 175 -14.46 -13.84 -3.93
CA GLU A 175 -14.01 -14.90 -3.04
C GLU A 175 -13.02 -14.32 -2.03
N GLN A 176 -13.57 -13.65 -1.01
CA GLN A 176 -12.81 -12.95 0.02
C GLN A 176 -13.70 -12.65 1.24
N ARG A 177 -13.14 -12.10 2.32
CA ARG A 177 -13.90 -11.51 3.42
C ARG A 177 -14.93 -10.50 2.89
N GLU A 178 -16.14 -10.57 3.44
CA GLU A 178 -17.18 -9.59 3.18
C GLU A 178 -16.72 -8.16 3.56
N GLY A 179 -16.94 -7.22 2.64
CA GLY A 179 -16.54 -5.83 2.82
C GLY A 179 -15.08 -5.53 2.48
N ILE A 180 -14.34 -6.48 1.89
CA ILE A 180 -12.97 -6.21 1.43
C ILE A 180 -12.92 -5.07 0.40
N GLU A 181 -13.99 -4.92 -0.40
CA GLU A 181 -14.15 -3.87 -1.38
C GLU A 181 -14.11 -2.47 -0.75
N TYR A 182 -14.38 -2.33 0.56
CA TYR A 182 -14.31 -1.06 1.26
C TYR A 182 -12.88 -0.53 1.45
N GLU A 183 -11.89 -1.41 1.42
CA GLU A 183 -10.47 -1.08 1.62
C GLU A 183 -9.87 -0.31 0.43
N PHE A 184 -10.37 -0.54 -0.79
CA PHE A 184 -9.82 0.02 -2.03
C PHE A 184 -10.48 1.33 -2.46
N ASP A 185 -9.77 2.19 -3.18
CA ASP A 185 -10.34 3.45 -3.70
C ASP A 185 -11.25 3.22 -4.89
N ILE A 186 -10.83 2.29 -5.77
CA ILE A 186 -11.49 1.96 -7.03
C ILE A 186 -11.73 0.45 -7.04
N VAL A 187 -12.96 0.04 -7.28
CA VAL A 187 -13.36 -1.36 -7.44
C VAL A 187 -14.07 -1.49 -8.77
N GLY A 188 -13.59 -2.42 -9.59
CA GLY A 188 -14.13 -2.72 -10.90
C GLY A 188 -14.48 -4.19 -11.04
N ASP A 189 -15.63 -4.46 -11.64
CA ASP A 189 -16.13 -5.80 -11.92
C ASP A 189 -15.99 -6.08 -13.42
N LEU A 190 -15.27 -7.15 -13.77
CA LEU A 190 -15.07 -7.63 -15.13
C LEU A 190 -16.03 -8.79 -15.43
N ASP A 191 -16.66 -8.77 -16.59
CA ASP A 191 -17.47 -9.88 -17.10
C ASP A 191 -16.72 -10.73 -18.13
N HIS A 192 -17.40 -11.76 -18.67
CA HIS A 192 -16.82 -12.67 -19.67
C HIS A 192 -16.52 -12.03 -21.04
N GLU A 193 -17.05 -10.84 -21.30
CA GLU A 193 -16.77 -10.07 -22.52
C GLU A 193 -15.61 -9.08 -22.30
N ASN A 194 -14.98 -9.13 -21.11
CA ASN A 194 -13.95 -8.20 -20.65
C ASN A 194 -14.49 -6.77 -20.51
N THR A 195 -15.79 -6.63 -20.22
CA THR A 195 -16.37 -5.34 -19.86
C THR A 195 -16.09 -5.06 -18.40
N LEU A 196 -15.34 -3.99 -18.14
CA LEU A 196 -15.06 -3.46 -16.81
C LEU A 196 -16.15 -2.46 -16.42
N VAL A 197 -16.83 -2.73 -15.32
CA VAL A 197 -17.79 -1.81 -14.69
C VAL A 197 -17.23 -1.32 -13.36
N ILE A 198 -17.06 -0.02 -13.19
CA ILE A 198 -16.59 0.55 -11.93
C ILE A 198 -17.75 0.63 -10.93
N SER A 199 -17.80 -0.35 -10.03
CA SER A 199 -18.85 -0.50 -9.02
C SER A 199 -18.63 0.37 -7.77
N LYS A 200 -17.38 0.76 -7.49
CA LYS A 200 -17.03 1.72 -6.45
C LYS A 200 -15.87 2.59 -6.91
N SER A 201 -15.95 3.89 -6.64
CA SER A 201 -14.82 4.79 -6.87
C SER A 201 -14.85 6.00 -5.96
N ARG A 202 -13.72 6.34 -5.35
CA ARG A 202 -13.47 7.68 -4.77
C ARG A 202 -13.12 8.72 -5.85
N ALA A 203 -12.70 8.27 -7.03
CA ALA A 203 -12.48 9.10 -8.21
C ALA A 203 -13.80 9.38 -8.92
N LYS A 204 -14.35 10.58 -8.72
CA LYS A 204 -15.62 11.01 -9.34
C LYS A 204 -15.67 10.78 -10.87
N PRO A 205 -14.60 11.05 -11.66
CA PRO A 205 -14.63 10.81 -13.10
C PRO A 205 -14.78 9.33 -13.49
N LEU A 206 -14.34 8.41 -12.64
CA LEU A 206 -14.37 6.97 -12.92
C LEU A 206 -15.65 6.28 -12.41
N SER A 207 -16.40 6.94 -11.54
CA SER A 207 -17.56 6.34 -10.87
C SER A 207 -18.65 5.94 -11.86
N GLY A 208 -19.04 4.66 -11.88
CA GLY A 208 -20.08 4.13 -12.77
C GLY A 208 -19.66 4.02 -14.24
N THR A 209 -18.37 4.18 -14.54
CA THR A 209 -17.87 4.00 -15.92
C THR A 209 -17.96 2.53 -16.34
N VAL A 210 -18.18 2.33 -17.64
CA VAL A 210 -18.26 1.02 -18.29
C VAL A 210 -17.32 1.02 -19.47
N LEU A 211 -16.32 0.15 -19.44
CA LEU A 211 -15.25 0.07 -20.44
C LEU A 211 -15.19 -1.33 -21.01
N HIS A 212 -15.45 -1.48 -22.30
CA HIS A 212 -15.31 -2.78 -22.98
C HIS A 212 -13.85 -2.98 -23.40
N ARG A 213 -13.18 -4.01 -22.86
CA ARG A 213 -11.76 -4.30 -23.06
C ARG A 213 -10.88 -3.07 -22.71
N PRO A 214 -10.83 -2.68 -21.43
CA PRO A 214 -10.11 -1.47 -20.99
C PRO A 214 -8.65 -1.49 -21.46
N GLY A 215 -8.23 -0.40 -22.10
CA GLY A 215 -6.86 -0.15 -22.53
C GLY A 215 -6.13 0.87 -21.66
N PRO A 216 -5.01 1.43 -22.16
CA PRO A 216 -4.21 2.44 -21.45
C PRO A 216 -5.00 3.66 -20.97
N GLU A 217 -6.07 4.02 -21.67
CA GLU A 217 -6.93 5.17 -21.33
C GLU A 217 -7.55 5.05 -19.91
N PHE A 218 -7.73 3.83 -19.41
CA PHE A 218 -8.20 3.63 -18.04
C PHE A 218 -7.11 4.02 -17.03
N ALA A 219 -5.86 3.66 -17.29
CA ALA A 219 -4.72 4.04 -16.45
C ALA A 219 -4.51 5.55 -16.44
N GLU A 220 -4.60 6.19 -17.61
CA GLU A 220 -4.50 7.65 -17.74
C GLU A 220 -5.56 8.36 -16.89
N ALA A 221 -6.82 7.93 -16.98
CA ALA A 221 -7.90 8.52 -16.18
C ALA A 221 -7.73 8.31 -14.66
N VAL A 222 -7.11 7.19 -14.25
CA VAL A 222 -6.72 6.97 -12.84
C VAL A 222 -5.60 7.92 -12.45
N LEU A 223 -4.55 8.04 -13.27
CA LEU A 223 -3.38 8.85 -12.98
C LEU A 223 -3.74 10.34 -12.89
N ASP A 224 -4.53 10.85 -13.84
CA ASP A 224 -5.06 12.22 -13.84
C ASP A 224 -5.77 12.56 -12.51
N TRP A 225 -6.57 11.62 -11.99
CA TRP A 225 -7.24 11.82 -10.72
C TRP A 225 -6.27 11.83 -9.53
N LEU A 226 -5.28 10.93 -9.55
CA LEU A 226 -4.26 10.82 -8.50
C LEU A 226 -3.33 12.03 -8.48
N GLU A 227 -2.98 12.58 -9.65
CA GLU A 227 -2.01 13.67 -9.77
C GLU A 227 -2.60 15.08 -9.61
N ALA A 228 -3.92 15.22 -9.64
CA ALA A 228 -4.61 16.51 -9.51
C ALA A 228 -4.46 17.19 -8.12
N GLY A 229 -3.74 16.59 -7.17
CA GLY A 229 -3.38 17.19 -5.89
C GLY A 229 -2.02 17.89 -5.91
N LYS A 230 -1.66 18.55 -4.81
CA LYS A 230 -0.28 19.03 -4.61
C LYS A 230 0.68 17.84 -4.52
N PRO A 231 1.92 17.95 -5.03
CA PRO A 231 2.92 16.90 -4.85
C PRO A 231 3.04 16.50 -3.37
N ALA A 232 2.95 15.21 -3.10
CA ALA A 232 3.25 14.63 -1.79
C ALA A 232 4.73 14.27 -1.72
N LEU A 233 5.35 14.36 -0.54
CA LEU A 233 6.73 13.92 -0.37
C LEU A 233 6.82 12.40 -0.56
N SER A 234 7.77 11.95 -1.38
CA SER A 234 8.14 10.54 -1.50
C SER A 234 8.92 10.07 -0.27
N VAL A 235 9.04 8.76 -0.07
CA VAL A 235 9.91 8.19 0.99
C VAL A 235 11.34 8.73 0.86
N SER A 236 11.85 8.86 -0.36
CA SER A 236 13.18 9.45 -0.62
C SER A 236 13.27 10.92 -0.22
N ASP A 237 12.20 11.69 -0.39
CA ASP A 237 12.15 13.09 0.06
C ASP A 237 12.17 13.16 1.59
N TYR A 238 11.46 12.27 2.28
CA TYR A 238 11.53 12.16 3.73
C TYR A 238 12.92 11.76 4.22
N VAL A 239 13.59 10.81 3.55
CA VAL A 239 14.98 10.45 3.87
C VAL A 239 15.88 11.67 3.71
N THR A 240 15.79 12.36 2.57
CA THR A 240 16.59 13.57 2.27
C THR A 240 16.36 14.67 3.31
N ALA A 241 15.11 14.91 3.71
CA ALA A 241 14.77 15.88 4.75
C ALA A 241 15.28 15.44 6.14
N ALA A 242 15.24 14.14 6.44
CA ALA A 242 15.70 13.60 7.72
C ALA A 242 17.22 13.69 7.87
N THR A 243 17.98 13.53 6.78
CA THR A 243 19.45 13.56 6.75
C THR A 243 20.03 14.93 6.39
N ALA A 244 19.17 15.93 6.16
CA ALA A 244 19.60 17.28 5.78
C ALA A 244 20.55 17.90 6.83
N PRO A 245 21.72 18.42 6.43
CA PRO A 245 22.64 19.09 7.35
C PRO A 245 21.98 20.27 8.06
N GLY A 246 21.99 20.26 9.39
CA GLY A 246 21.43 21.35 10.21
C GLY A 246 19.92 21.27 10.47
N ALA A 247 19.24 20.18 10.08
CA ALA A 247 17.85 19.95 10.44
C ALA A 247 17.67 20.00 11.97
N SER A 248 16.78 20.88 12.43
CA SER A 248 16.50 21.07 13.85
C SER A 248 15.63 19.93 14.41
N HIS A 249 15.67 19.74 15.72
CA HIS A 249 14.80 18.77 16.39
C HIS A 249 13.31 19.05 16.17
N GLU A 250 12.91 20.32 16.02
CA GLU A 250 11.52 20.70 15.78
C GLU A 250 11.09 20.31 14.36
N GLU A 251 11.90 20.62 13.35
CA GLU A 251 11.63 20.22 11.95
C GLU A 251 11.54 18.70 11.81
N LEU A 252 12.44 17.94 12.46
CA LEU A 252 12.43 16.48 12.41
C LEU A 252 11.23 15.86 13.15
N ARG A 253 10.74 16.51 14.21
CA ARG A 253 9.50 16.09 14.87
C ARG A 253 8.30 16.31 13.96
N ASP A 254 8.24 17.44 13.28
CA ASP A 254 7.14 17.76 12.38
C ASP A 254 7.17 16.84 11.15
N LEU A 255 8.36 16.54 10.62
CA LEU A 255 8.59 15.54 9.57
C LEU A 255 8.11 14.14 9.99
N TYR A 256 8.35 13.74 11.24
CA TYR A 256 7.86 12.46 11.77
C TYR A 256 6.33 12.39 11.81
N GLU A 257 5.67 13.45 12.30
CA GLU A 257 4.20 13.48 12.34
C GLU A 257 3.60 13.53 10.93
N GLU A 258 4.28 14.18 9.97
CA GLU A 258 3.88 14.14 8.58
C GLU A 258 4.01 12.74 7.98
N ALA A 259 5.19 12.11 8.06
CA ALA A 259 5.40 10.73 7.61
C ALA A 259 4.41 9.75 8.25
N ARG A 260 4.02 9.99 9.50
CA ARG A 260 2.95 9.24 10.19
C ARG A 260 1.59 9.43 9.55
N ARG A 261 1.20 10.66 9.20
CA ARG A 261 -0.07 10.95 8.52
C ARG A 261 -0.17 10.26 7.16
N HIS A 262 0.96 10.12 6.45
CA HIS A 262 1.04 9.40 5.18
C HIS A 262 1.27 7.89 5.34
N ASN A 263 1.29 7.37 6.56
CA ASN A 263 1.56 5.96 6.87
C ASN A 263 2.92 5.44 6.35
N LEU A 264 3.91 6.33 6.25
CA LEU A 264 5.24 6.04 5.71
C LEU A 264 6.27 5.66 6.77
N LEU A 265 5.96 5.78 8.07
CA LEU A 265 6.92 5.46 9.14
C LEU A 265 7.49 4.04 9.08
N GLY A 266 6.71 3.08 8.54
CA GLY A 266 7.12 1.69 8.37
C GLY A 266 7.90 1.41 7.09
N ALA A 267 8.04 2.37 6.19
CA ALA A 267 8.77 2.18 4.94
C ALA A 267 10.24 1.83 5.21
N ALA A 268 10.75 0.79 4.55
CA ALA A 268 12.17 0.42 4.64
C ALA A 268 13.02 1.45 3.88
N VAL A 269 14.08 1.94 4.53
CA VAL A 269 15.02 2.92 4.00
C VAL A 269 16.45 2.53 4.38
N LEU A 270 17.43 3.01 3.64
CA LEU A 270 18.84 2.85 3.98
C LEU A 270 19.35 4.14 4.63
N ASP A 271 20.20 4.03 5.66
CA ASP A 271 20.92 5.18 6.20
C ASP A 271 22.22 5.47 5.42
N ASP A 272 22.95 6.51 5.82
CA ASP A 272 24.22 6.93 5.20
C ASP A 272 25.31 5.84 5.26
N ALA A 273 25.17 4.83 6.13
CA ALA A 273 26.07 3.69 6.24
C ALA A 273 25.61 2.47 5.42
N GLY A 274 24.45 2.56 4.76
CA GLY A 274 23.84 1.48 4.00
C GLY A 274 23.13 0.45 4.87
N GLU A 275 22.86 0.75 6.15
CA GLU A 275 22.07 -0.12 7.02
C GLU A 275 20.57 0.13 6.82
N THR A 276 19.80 -0.96 6.81
CA THR A 276 18.34 -0.88 6.65
C THR A 276 17.65 -0.51 7.95
N HIS A 277 16.82 0.52 7.90
CA HIS A 277 15.97 0.98 8.99
C HIS A 277 14.55 1.24 8.48
N THR A 278 13.60 1.44 9.39
CA THR A 278 12.33 2.06 8.99
C THR A 278 12.50 3.58 8.91
N LEU A 279 11.71 4.24 8.07
CA LEU A 279 11.73 5.70 7.94
C LEU A 279 11.51 6.39 9.30
N GLY A 280 10.60 5.86 10.13
CA GLY A 280 10.37 6.38 11.47
C GLY A 280 11.58 6.26 12.38
N GLN A 281 12.33 5.16 12.31
CA GLN A 281 13.57 4.99 13.08
C GLN A 281 14.66 5.98 12.64
N LEU A 282 14.79 6.18 11.33
CA LEU A 282 15.74 7.13 10.77
C LEU A 282 15.45 8.56 11.28
N ILE A 283 14.21 9.04 11.14
CA ILE A 283 13.81 10.38 11.57
C ILE A 283 14.05 10.56 13.09
N VAL A 284 13.70 9.57 13.91
CA VAL A 284 13.91 9.64 15.37
C VAL A 284 15.39 9.70 15.74
N ARG A 285 16.26 8.95 15.05
CA ARG A 285 17.71 8.95 15.28
C ARG A 285 18.31 10.33 15.02
N HIS A 286 17.99 10.93 13.87
CA HIS A 286 18.45 12.28 13.53
C HIS A 286 17.88 13.34 14.48
N GLY A 287 16.59 13.23 14.85
CA GLY A 287 15.98 14.15 15.82
C GLY A 287 16.68 14.10 17.18
N THR A 288 16.97 12.90 17.67
CA THR A 288 17.70 12.71 18.94
C THR A 288 19.11 13.31 18.89
N ALA A 289 19.81 13.18 17.76
CA ALA A 289 21.12 13.79 17.56
C ALA A 289 21.04 15.33 17.54
N ALA A 290 20.08 15.90 16.82
CA ALA A 290 19.84 17.35 16.76
C ALA A 290 19.51 17.94 18.14
N ALA A 291 18.71 17.25 18.96
CA ALA A 291 18.41 17.66 20.32
C ALA A 291 19.66 17.68 21.21
N ARG A 292 20.55 16.68 21.08
CA ARG A 292 21.81 16.61 21.84
C ARG A 292 22.77 17.72 21.45
N ASN A 293 22.90 17.99 20.16
CA ASN A 293 23.78 19.06 19.65
C ASN A 293 23.33 20.43 20.16
N ARG A 294 22.02 20.71 20.12
CA ARG A 294 21.45 21.95 20.70
C ARG A 294 21.78 22.10 22.18
N VAL A 295 21.65 21.04 22.97
CA VAL A 295 21.99 21.08 24.40
C VAL A 295 23.48 21.34 24.61
N ALA A 296 24.36 20.78 23.79
CA ALA A 296 25.80 21.04 23.86
C ALA A 296 26.14 22.50 23.51
N GLU A 297 25.54 23.05 22.46
CA GLU A 297 25.68 24.45 22.05
C GLU A 297 25.16 25.43 23.11
N ASP A 298 24.03 25.12 23.76
CA ASP A 298 23.46 25.92 24.85
C ASP A 298 24.39 25.92 26.09
N ILE A 299 25.06 24.79 26.37
CA ILE A 299 26.05 24.69 27.46
C ILE A 299 27.33 25.47 27.15
N GLU A 300 27.84 25.37 25.92
CA GLU A 300 29.05 26.08 25.49
C GLU A 300 28.84 27.60 25.44
N SER A 301 27.70 28.05 24.89
CA SER A 301 27.33 29.47 24.87
C SER A 301 27.09 30.02 26.28
N GLY A 302 26.43 29.26 27.16
CA GLY A 302 26.24 29.63 28.57
C GLY A 302 27.54 29.69 29.38
N ALA A 303 28.54 28.87 29.03
CA ALA A 303 29.88 28.90 29.63
C ALA A 303 30.72 30.10 29.14
N GLY A 304 30.54 30.53 27.89
CA GLY A 304 31.17 31.74 27.33
C GLY A 304 30.71 33.01 28.04
N THR A 305 29.40 33.18 28.24
CA THR A 305 28.81 34.36 28.90
C THR A 305 29.20 34.48 30.39
N ARG A 306 29.51 33.36 31.06
CA ARG A 306 30.03 33.38 32.45
C ARG A 306 31.50 33.76 32.55
N ARG A 307 32.30 33.52 31.51
CA ARG A 307 33.73 33.89 31.50
C ARG A 307 33.95 35.38 31.23
N GLU A 308 33.15 36.00 30.37
CA GLU A 308 33.28 37.43 30.08
C GLU A 308 32.91 38.32 31.28
N ASN A 309 31.86 37.98 32.03
CA ASN A 309 31.46 38.71 33.23
C ASN A 309 32.37 38.51 34.46
N GLY A 310 33.35 37.59 34.39
CA GLY A 310 34.27 37.27 35.47
C GLY A 310 35.55 38.13 35.52
N THR A 311 35.82 38.93 34.49
CA THR A 311 37.14 39.55 34.29
C THR A 311 37.20 41.05 34.67
N GLU A 312 36.08 41.71 34.92
CA GLU A 312 36.03 43.16 35.21
C GLU A 312 36.09 43.56 36.70
N ARG A 313 36.29 42.62 37.65
CA ARG A 313 36.27 42.92 39.10
C ARG A 313 37.61 42.75 39.82
N LYS A 314 38.74 43.15 39.25
CA LYS A 314 39.99 43.32 40.01
C LYS A 314 40.91 44.38 39.39
N GLU A 315 40.57 45.66 39.53
CA GLU A 315 41.57 46.73 39.52
C GLU A 315 40.92 48.06 39.94
N LYS A 316 40.97 48.35 41.25
CA LYS A 316 40.91 49.71 41.83
C LYS A 316 41.18 49.61 43.34
N SER A 317 42.46 49.49 43.69
CA SER A 317 42.96 49.87 45.01
C SER A 317 44.44 50.22 44.90
N ALA A 318 44.71 51.53 44.75
CA ALA A 318 45.87 52.27 45.22
C ALA A 318 45.64 53.75 44.87
#